data_AF-A0A7V1SQ57-F1
#
_entry.id   AF-A0A7V1SQ57-F1
#
_cell.length_a   1.000
_cell.length_b   1.000
_cell.length_c   1.000
_cell.angle_alpha   90.00
_cell.angle_beta   90.00
_cell.angle_gamma   90.00
#
_symmetry.space_group_name_H-M   'P 1'
#
loop_
_entity.id
_entity.type
_entity.pdbx_description
1 polymer ?
#
loop_
_entity_poly.entity_id
_entity_poly.type
_entity_poly.pdbx_seq_one_letter_code
_entity_poly.pdbx_strand_id
1 'polypeptide(L)'
;MDKLKKFELMEKIVHELEDLKNSNQALIQKITKIEVDNLDLGNKRLEKDLPDMHQRVSDNLDTISSILDDFASQTEEFSDKNNIAALKEQEAINEVTK
;
A
#
# COMPACT_ATOMS: atom_id res chain seq x y z
N MET A 1 8.53 21.27 -8.30
CA MET A 1 9.40 20.07 -8.33
C MET A 1 9.62 19.70 -9.79
N ASP A 2 10.81 19.24 -10.17
CA ASP A 2 11.00 18.75 -11.54
C ASP A 2 10.24 17.42 -11.75
N LYS A 3 10.09 17.02 -13.02
CA LYS A 3 9.26 15.87 -13.39
C LYS A 3 9.78 14.55 -12.86
N LEU A 4 11.10 14.35 -12.83
CA LEU A 4 11.72 13.12 -12.32
C LEU A 4 11.51 13.02 -10.81
N LYS A 5 11.86 14.06 -10.05
CA LYS A 5 11.61 14.07 -8.59
C LYS A 5 10.13 13.94 -8.23
N LYS A 6 9.24 14.49 -9.05
CA LYS A 6 7.80 14.29 -8.86
C LYS A 6 7.39 12.85 -9.06
N PHE A 7 7.86 12.23 -10.13
CA PHE A 7 7.57 10.82 -10.40
C PHE A 7 8.15 9.90 -9.31
N GLU A 8 9.40 10.10 -8.90
CA GLU A 8 10.02 9.32 -7.82
C GLU A 8 9.24 9.40 -6.51
N LEU A 9 8.73 10.59 -6.18
CA LEU A 9 7.87 10.76 -5.01
C LEU A 9 6.55 10.00 -5.16
N MET A 10 5.97 9.98 -6.37
CA MET A 10 4.75 9.22 -6.65
C MET A 10 5.01 7.71 -6.54
N GLU A 11 6.07 7.19 -7.16
CA GLU A 11 6.48 5.77 -7.04
C GLU A 11 6.71 5.39 -5.56
N LYS A 12 7.37 6.26 -4.80
CA LYS A 12 7.57 6.04 -3.36
C LYS A 12 6.23 5.91 -2.62
N ILE A 13 5.27 6.78 -2.89
CA ILE A 13 3.95 6.72 -2.24
C ILE A 13 3.19 5.44 -2.62
N VAL A 14 3.30 4.99 -3.88
CA VAL A 14 2.71 3.70 -4.31
C VAL A 14 3.29 2.54 -3.48
N HIS A 15 4.62 2.47 -3.32
CA HIS A 15 5.24 1.42 -2.51
C HIS A 15 4.80 1.48 -1.03
N GLU A 16 4.71 2.68 -0.45
CA GLU A 16 4.24 2.84 0.95
C GLU A 16 2.77 2.39 1.11
N LEU A 17 1.92 2.61 0.10
CA LEU A 17 0.54 2.12 0.08
C LEU A 17 0.47 0.58 -0.06
N GLU A 18 1.34 -0.02 -0.87
CA GLU A 18 1.49 -1.48 -0.96
C GLU A 18 1.92 -2.10 0.37
N ASP A 19 2.92 -1.49 1.02
CA ASP A 19 3.39 -1.92 2.33
C ASP A 19 2.31 -1.79 3.40
N LEU A 20 1.51 -0.72 3.34
CA LEU A 20 0.38 -0.52 4.23
C LEU A 20 -0.72 -1.58 4.01
N LYS A 21 -1.01 -1.93 2.75
CA LYS A 21 -1.93 -3.02 2.37
C LYS A 21 -1.46 -4.36 2.93
N ASN A 22 -0.19 -4.70 2.70
CA ASN A 22 0.41 -5.94 3.18
C ASN A 22 0.38 -6.03 4.72
N SER A 23 0.66 -4.91 5.40
CA SER A 23 0.58 -4.83 6.87
C SER A 23 -0.84 -5.09 7.39
N ASN A 24 -1.88 -4.55 6.74
CA ASN A 24 -3.27 -4.79 7.13
C ASN A 24 -3.70 -6.24 6.87
N GLN A 25 -3.27 -6.86 5.77
CA GLN A 25 -3.50 -8.30 5.55
C GLN A 25 -2.90 -9.16 6.66
N ALA A 26 -1.68 -8.82 7.12
CA ALA A 26 -1.05 -9.52 8.24
C ALA A 26 -1.81 -9.31 9.56
N LEU A 27 -2.40 -8.12 9.79
CA LEU A 27 -3.26 -7.87 10.95
C LEU A 27 -4.54 -8.72 10.91
N ILE A 28 -5.20 -8.82 9.75
CA ILE A 28 -6.39 -9.67 9.56
C ILE A 28 -6.06 -11.11 9.95
N GLN A 29 -4.99 -11.68 9.39
CA GLN A 29 -4.56 -13.05 9.70
C GLN A 29 -4.30 -13.26 11.20
N LYS A 30 -3.69 -12.27 11.87
CA LYS A 30 -3.45 -12.31 13.31
C LYS A 30 -4.75 -12.27 14.10
N ILE A 31 -5.69 -11.41 13.73
CA ILE A 31 -7.01 -11.34 14.38
C ILE A 31 -7.75 -12.66 14.23
N THR A 32 -7.81 -13.21 13.01
CA THR A 32 -8.43 -14.52 12.74
C THR A 32 -7.81 -15.62 13.60
N LYS A 33 -6.49 -15.64 13.76
CA LYS A 33 -5.84 -16.63 14.63
C LYS A 33 -6.27 -16.47 16.09
N ILE A 34 -6.35 -15.24 16.60
CA ILE A 34 -6.78 -14.97 17.97
C ILE A 34 -8.26 -15.35 18.15
N GLU A 35 -9.11 -15.12 17.15
CA GLU A 35 -10.52 -15.55 17.16
C GLU A 35 -10.63 -17.07 17.27
N VAL A 36 -9.83 -17.82 16.50
CA VAL A 36 -9.75 -19.28 16.57
C VAL A 36 -9.25 -19.74 17.93
N ASP A 37 -8.15 -19.18 18.44
CA ASP A 37 -7.61 -19.52 19.77
C ASP A 37 -8.63 -19.21 20.88
N ASN A 38 -9.48 -18.18 20.69
CA ASN A 38 -10.53 -17.83 21.64
C ASN A 38 -11.71 -18.81 21.68
N LEU A 39 -11.91 -19.62 20.64
CA LEU A 39 -12.93 -20.68 20.65
C LEU A 39 -12.63 -21.71 21.76
N ASP A 40 -11.36 -22.02 21.96
CA ASP A 40 -10.91 -22.93 23.03
C ASP A 40 -10.91 -22.23 24.40
N LEU A 41 -10.54 -20.94 24.44
CA LEU A 41 -10.46 -20.16 25.68
C LEU A 41 -11.83 -19.78 26.26
N GLY A 42 -12.81 -19.50 25.40
CA GLY A 42 -14.16 -19.07 25.79
C GLY A 42 -14.21 -17.67 26.43
N ASN A 43 -13.29 -16.77 26.09
CA ASN A 43 -13.31 -15.42 26.64
C ASN A 43 -14.40 -14.57 25.96
N LYS A 44 -15.44 -14.22 26.73
CA LYS A 44 -16.61 -13.44 26.24
C LYS A 44 -16.27 -12.05 25.70
N ARG A 45 -15.21 -11.42 26.21
CA ARG A 45 -14.82 -10.09 25.73
C ARG A 45 -14.17 -10.22 24.34
N LEU A 46 -13.29 -11.19 24.17
CA LEU A 46 -12.68 -11.47 22.87
C LEU A 46 -13.73 -11.91 21.84
N GLU A 47 -14.68 -12.76 22.24
CA GLU A 47 -15.79 -13.20 21.38
C GLU A 47 -16.66 -12.04 20.88
N LYS A 48 -16.81 -10.99 21.70
CA LYS A 48 -17.55 -9.78 21.33
C LYS A 48 -16.70 -8.79 20.53
N ASP A 49 -15.47 -8.50 20.97
CA ASP A 49 -14.70 -7.36 20.48
C ASP A 49 -13.83 -7.70 19.24
N LEU A 50 -13.41 -8.96 19.07
CA LEU A 50 -12.55 -9.37 17.94
C LEU A 50 -13.27 -9.29 16.58
N PRO A 51 -14.54 -9.73 16.42
CA PRO A 51 -15.23 -9.62 15.13
C PRO A 51 -15.35 -8.17 14.64
N ASP A 52 -15.65 -7.24 15.55
CA ASP A 52 -15.70 -5.81 15.24
C ASP A 52 -14.32 -5.27 14.83
N MET A 53 -13.26 -5.74 15.49
CA MET A 53 -11.88 -5.37 15.14
C MET A 53 -11.49 -5.95 13.77
N HIS A 54 -11.84 -7.21 13.49
CA HIS A 54 -11.62 -7.87 12.21
C HIS A 54 -12.29 -7.06 11.10
N GLN A 55 -13.58 -6.75 11.24
CA GLN A 55 -14.32 -5.99 10.23
C GLN A 55 -13.68 -4.63 9.94
N ARG A 56 -13.31 -3.87 10.98
CA ARG A 56 -12.64 -2.56 10.80
C ARG A 56 -11.31 -2.67 10.05
N VAL A 57 -10.51 -3.70 10.31
CA VAL A 57 -9.24 -3.90 9.59
C VAL A 57 -9.48 -4.35 8.15
N SER A 58 -10.51 -5.16 7.90
CA SER A 58 -10.93 -5.52 6.54
C SER A 58 -11.41 -4.30 5.74
N ASP A 59 -12.27 -3.45 6.33
CA ASP A 59 -12.74 -2.22 5.69
C ASP A 59 -11.59 -1.27 5.37
N ASN A 60 -10.61 -1.17 6.27
CA ASN A 60 -9.38 -0.41 6.03
C ASN A 60 -8.57 -1.00 4.88
N LEU A 61 -8.43 -2.32 4.80
CA LEU A 61 -7.71 -2.99 3.71
C LEU A 61 -8.34 -2.68 2.35
N ASP A 62 -9.68 -2.71 2.26
CA ASP A 62 -10.41 -2.38 1.04
C ASP A 62 -10.19 -0.91 0.66
N THR A 63 -10.25 -0.01 1.64
CA THR A 63 -9.99 1.43 1.45
C THR A 63 -8.57 1.67 0.92
N ILE A 64 -7.56 1.05 1.55
CA ILE A 64 -6.16 1.17 1.13
C ILE A 64 -5.97 0.63 -0.29
N SER A 65 -6.60 -0.51 -0.60
CA SER A 65 -6.51 -1.11 -1.94
C SER A 65 -7.10 -0.19 -3.01
N SER A 66 -8.25 0.42 -2.74
CA SER A 66 -8.84 1.39 -3.67
C SER A 66 -7.98 2.63 -3.87
N ILE A 67 -7.34 3.14 -2.82
CA ILE A 67 -6.44 4.30 -2.91
C ILE A 67 -5.18 3.94 -3.71
N LEU A 68 -4.61 2.76 -3.44
CA LEU A 68 -3.45 2.25 -4.15
C LEU A 68 -3.73 2.13 -5.65
N ASP A 69 -4.83 1.49 -6.03
CA ASP A 69 -5.17 1.26 -7.44
C ASP A 69 -5.37 2.58 -8.21
N ASP A 70 -6.07 3.55 -7.61
CA ASP A 70 -6.26 4.89 -8.19
C ASP A 70 -4.93 5.65 -8.31
N PHE A 71 -4.13 5.68 -7.25
CA PHE A 71 -2.89 6.45 -7.24
C PHE A 71 -1.79 5.83 -8.11
N ALA A 72 -1.73 4.49 -8.19
CA ALA A 72 -0.84 3.79 -9.11
C ALA A 72 -1.18 4.12 -10.57
N SER A 73 -2.48 4.12 -10.92
CA SER A 73 -2.95 4.52 -12.25
C SER A 73 -2.58 5.97 -12.58
N GLN A 74 -2.76 6.90 -11.64
CA GLN A 74 -2.32 8.30 -11.82
C GLN A 74 -0.81 8.44 -11.97
N THR A 75 -0.03 7.58 -11.31
CA THR A 75 1.44 7.55 -11.39
C THR A 75 1.90 7.04 -12.76
N GLU A 76 1.29 5.98 -13.26
CA GLU A 76 1.54 5.46 -14.62
C GLU A 76 1.18 6.50 -15.69
N GLU A 77 -0.02 7.10 -15.61
CA GLU A 77 -0.40 8.18 -16.53
C GLU A 77 0.57 9.37 -16.49
N PHE A 78 1.07 9.71 -15.30
CA PHE A 78 2.07 10.77 -15.16
C PHE A 78 3.38 10.39 -15.84
N SER A 79 3.82 9.13 -15.73
CA SER A 79 5.00 8.60 -16.42
C SER A 79 4.91 8.81 -17.93
N ASP A 80 3.81 8.34 -18.51
CA ASP A 80 3.57 8.35 -19.95
C ASP A 80 3.44 9.77 -20.49
N LYS A 81 2.62 10.60 -19.86
CA LYS A 81 2.39 12.01 -20.26
C LYS A 81 3.68 12.84 -20.23
N ASN A 82 4.67 12.43 -19.45
CA ASN A 82 5.91 13.20 -19.25
C ASN A 82 7.15 12.56 -19.87
N ASN A 83 7.01 11.42 -20.56
CA ASN A 83 8.12 10.65 -21.11
C ASN A 83 9.20 10.38 -20.05
N ILE A 84 8.81 9.96 -18.85
CA ILE A 84 9.74 9.79 -17.72
C ILE A 84 10.87 8.83 -18.06
N ALA A 85 10.60 7.76 -18.82
CA ALA A 85 11.63 6.82 -19.26
C ALA A 85 12.77 7.50 -20.02
N ALA A 86 12.44 8.36 -21.00
CA ALA A 86 13.43 9.11 -21.77
C ALA A 86 14.20 10.12 -20.90
N LEU A 87 13.52 10.73 -19.93
CA LEU A 87 14.16 11.64 -18.97
C LEU A 87 15.16 10.90 -18.05
N LYS A 88 14.79 9.72 -17.55
CA LYS A 88 15.69 8.86 -16.73
C LYS A 88 16.90 8.40 -17.55
N GLU A 89 16.70 8.00 -18.82
CA GLU A 89 17.79 7.59 -19.71
C GLU A 89 18.76 8.75 -19.98
N GLN A 90 18.24 9.94 -20.28
CA GLN A 90 19.07 11.13 -20.49
C GLN A 90 19.87 11.53 -19.25
N GLU A 91 19.27 11.42 -18.05
CA GLU A 91 19.96 11.69 -16.79
C GLU A 91 21.11 10.70 -16.56
N ALA A 92 20.87 9.40 -16.76
CA ALA A 92 21.91 8.37 -16.64
C ALA A 92 23.07 8.59 -17.63
N ILE A 93 22.80 8.96 -18.88
CA ILE A 93 23.85 9.30 -19.86
C ILE A 93 24.67 10.49 -19.35
N ASN A 94 23.99 11.55 -18.88
CA ASN A 94 24.66 12.77 -18.41
C ASN A 94 25.56 12.50 -17.20
N GLU A 95 25.18 11.60 -16.29
CA GLU A 95 25.99 11.22 -15.13
C GLU A 95 27.24 10.42 -15.52
N VAL A 96 27.15 9.55 -16.51
CA VAL A 96 28.29 8.71 -16.96
C VAL A 96 29.27 9.49 -17.83
N THR A 97 28.82 10.52 -18.55
CA THR A 97 29.69 11.39 -19.38
C THR A 97 30.30 12.59 -18.63
N LYS A 98 30.03 12.71 -17.32
CA LYS A 98 30.53 13.79 -16.46
C LYS A 98 31.85 13.43 -15.79
#